data_AF-A0A2Z6SBH9-F1
#
_entry.id   AF-A0A2Z6SBH9-F1
#
_cell.length_a   1.000
_cell.length_b   1.000
_cell.length_c   1.000
_cell.angle_alpha   90.00
_cell.angle_beta   90.00
_cell.angle_gamma   90.00
#
_symmetry.space_group_name_H-M   'P 1'
#
loop_
_entity.id
_entity.type
_entity.pdbx_description
1 polymer ?
#
loop_
_entity_poly.entity_id
_entity_poly.type
_entity_poly.pdbx_seq_one_letter_code
_entity_poly.pdbx_strand_id
1 'polypeptide(L)'
;MPITLLCLVKGNTLANVFSVDIEKDQLVCHLKEFIKAKKQNDFAGVDADKLRLWKVEIGDDHQLRNLNDSDELMAINKIGDYWTKKPPKRHIHVLIEPPASTARIRKLTSLEELNGSEFHEPPNKRVKTDDEVNNFWRDLKKASLTNQFLRLPNNTRFLGKEHGLSNLYIRRCYKDFEHIVFDDAINKLRISGNPGIGKTIFGYYLLYLLAKKNATIVFDSCKEKKSFVFNGEHAFRCNDDEIDLYLLDARVWYIVDGKEPKDVNAKTILICSSKRDHYKHFDNYEGKIAIRYMPIWSWKEIKQCRKYIYNDKIDERLARDLFSKWGGIPRYVLEKANEKVYQNMLKDAIYNCKEDIFDYVGESDVERTLSSHMIVHIHVNLPVKDDKEVGEYELSQYSETQLQLDRNGITPYTETILRFASNYVLEQVTELLETRMRERLRDQIKAGTGNSLLGNAFEYIAHKMLRNGGNFEVRPLDEYSKENIDDPAAKVNLSQQNLPLYFKSSSIDKIKDGMYYQAWESNFPSLDSVITPNKVFQMTIAKHHPIKMNGLKALCNKFGDKSAKELIYYYFVVPEYLYDDYKVQKFVTSKEKDAKIIPNWIDERVFQYVLKIKL
;
A
#
# COMPACT_ATOMS: atom_id res chain seq x y z
N MET A 1 -6.82 -16.14 65.78
CA MET A 1 -6.92 -14.80 66.40
C MET A 1 -7.36 -13.85 65.30
N PRO A 2 -8.54 -13.23 65.44
CA PRO A 2 -9.10 -12.37 64.41
C PRO A 2 -8.33 -11.05 64.31
N ILE A 3 -8.22 -10.54 63.09
CA ILE A 3 -7.65 -9.24 62.75
C ILE A 3 -8.68 -8.44 61.96
N THR A 4 -8.86 -7.17 62.34
CA THR A 4 -9.72 -6.23 61.62
C THR A 4 -8.87 -5.42 60.65
N LEU A 5 -9.17 -5.50 59.37
CA LEU A 5 -8.50 -4.77 58.30
C LEU A 5 -9.41 -3.65 57.77
N LEU A 6 -8.84 -2.46 57.56
CA LEU A 6 -9.53 -1.32 56.96
C LEU A 6 -9.22 -1.31 55.47
N CYS A 7 -10.27 -1.37 54.68
CA CYS A 7 -10.24 -1.65 53.26
C CYS A 7 -10.74 -0.43 52.47
N LEU A 8 -10.05 -0.07 51.39
CA LEU A 8 -10.48 0.99 50.47
C LEU A 8 -10.39 0.52 49.03
N VAL A 9 -11.43 0.78 48.23
CA VAL A 9 -11.39 0.54 46.78
C VAL A 9 -10.63 1.67 46.09
N LYS A 10 -9.67 1.32 45.23
CA LYS A 10 -8.85 2.27 44.47
C LYS A 10 -9.75 3.19 43.63
N GLY A 11 -9.61 4.50 43.83
CA GLY A 11 -10.46 5.52 43.21
C GLY A 11 -11.58 6.05 44.10
N ASN A 12 -11.86 5.43 45.26
CA ASN A 12 -12.82 5.93 46.23
C ASN A 12 -12.18 6.90 47.25
N THR A 13 -13.00 7.66 47.96
CA THR A 13 -12.56 8.59 49.01
C THR A 13 -12.47 7.90 50.39
N LEU A 14 -11.80 8.55 51.36
CA LEU A 14 -11.72 8.04 52.74
C LEU A 14 -13.10 7.84 53.40
N ALA A 15 -14.14 8.54 52.93
CA ALA A 15 -15.52 8.34 53.40
C ALA A 15 -16.08 6.95 53.06
N ASN A 16 -15.46 6.21 52.14
CA ASN A 16 -15.92 4.90 51.68
C ASN A 16 -15.13 3.73 52.27
N VAL A 17 -14.24 3.97 53.24
CA VAL A 17 -13.47 2.93 53.93
C VAL A 17 -14.41 2.01 54.70
N PHE A 18 -14.13 0.71 54.68
CA PHE A 18 -14.92 -0.29 55.40
C PHE A 18 -14.01 -1.30 56.10
N SER A 19 -14.49 -1.89 57.19
CA SER A 19 -13.76 -2.93 57.92
C SER A 19 -14.16 -4.34 57.49
N VAL A 20 -13.16 -5.22 57.46
CA VAL A 20 -13.31 -6.68 57.29
C VAL A 20 -12.60 -7.38 58.44
N ASP A 21 -13.33 -8.25 59.13
CA ASP A 21 -12.78 -9.11 60.19
C ASP A 21 -12.44 -10.48 59.58
N ILE A 22 -11.21 -10.95 59.79
CA ILE A 22 -10.71 -12.21 59.23
C ILE A 22 -9.76 -12.89 60.22
N GLU A 23 -9.72 -14.22 60.25
CA GLU A 23 -8.78 -14.95 61.10
C GLU A 23 -7.37 -14.97 60.49
N LYS A 24 -6.32 -14.85 61.33
CA LYS A 24 -4.93 -14.81 60.84
C LYS A 24 -4.47 -16.07 60.10
N ASP A 25 -5.06 -17.22 60.38
CA ASP A 25 -4.76 -18.50 59.72
C ASP A 25 -5.51 -18.72 58.41
N GLN A 26 -6.51 -17.88 58.10
CA GLN A 26 -7.20 -17.89 56.81
C GLN A 26 -6.33 -17.31 55.70
N LEU A 27 -6.58 -17.79 54.48
CA LEU A 27 -5.92 -17.34 53.26
C LEU A 27 -6.47 -16.00 52.74
N VAL A 28 -5.67 -15.30 51.95
CA VAL A 28 -6.07 -14.06 51.24
C VAL A 28 -7.24 -14.30 50.27
N CYS A 29 -7.45 -15.51 49.73
CA CYS A 29 -8.65 -15.79 48.94
C CYS A 29 -9.95 -15.59 49.74
N HIS A 30 -10.00 -16.00 51.01
CA HIS A 30 -11.15 -15.75 51.88
C HIS A 30 -11.33 -14.25 52.15
N LEU A 31 -10.24 -13.47 52.23
CA LEU A 31 -10.32 -12.01 52.33
C LEU A 31 -11.00 -11.40 51.11
N LYS A 32 -10.70 -11.88 49.90
CA LYS A 32 -11.35 -11.43 48.67
C LYS A 32 -12.86 -11.73 48.69
N GLU A 33 -13.26 -12.90 49.18
CA GLU A 33 -14.67 -13.28 49.33
C GLU A 33 -15.39 -12.38 50.33
N PHE A 34 -14.80 -12.12 51.51
CA PHE A 34 -15.39 -11.23 52.51
C PHE A 34 -15.49 -9.78 52.02
N ILE A 35 -14.49 -9.29 51.27
CA ILE A 35 -14.54 -7.98 50.63
C ILE A 35 -15.70 -7.90 49.63
N LYS A 36 -15.84 -8.92 48.77
CA LYS A 36 -16.95 -8.99 47.81
C LYS A 36 -18.30 -9.02 48.53
N ALA A 37 -18.45 -9.82 49.59
CA ALA A 37 -19.69 -9.89 50.36
C ALA A 37 -20.04 -8.55 51.03
N LYS A 38 -19.06 -7.85 51.62
CA LYS A 38 -19.25 -6.52 52.23
C LYS A 38 -19.60 -5.43 51.24
N LYS A 39 -19.20 -5.58 49.98
CA LYS A 39 -19.33 -4.60 48.90
C LYS A 39 -19.99 -5.25 47.67
N GLN A 40 -21.09 -5.95 47.89
CA GLN A 40 -21.74 -6.78 46.86
C GLN A 40 -22.21 -5.97 45.64
N ASN A 41 -22.82 -4.80 45.86
CA ASN A 41 -23.26 -3.91 44.77
C ASN A 41 -22.08 -3.33 44.00
N ASP A 42 -21.05 -3.00 44.76
CA ASP A 42 -19.80 -2.44 44.30
C ASP A 42 -19.08 -3.44 43.37
N PHE A 43 -19.11 -4.73 43.68
CA PHE A 43 -18.47 -5.79 42.91
C PHE A 43 -19.47 -6.72 42.20
N ALA A 44 -20.64 -6.19 41.84
CA ALA A 44 -21.66 -6.95 41.11
C ALA A 44 -21.10 -7.45 39.76
N GLY A 45 -21.25 -8.75 39.48
CA GLY A 45 -20.71 -9.38 38.27
C GLY A 45 -19.20 -9.59 38.25
N VAL A 46 -18.49 -9.35 39.36
CA VAL A 46 -17.04 -9.60 39.49
C VAL A 46 -16.81 -10.80 40.39
N ASP A 47 -16.08 -11.80 39.91
CA ASP A 47 -15.64 -12.91 40.75
C ASP A 47 -14.58 -12.47 41.75
N ALA A 48 -14.64 -12.99 42.98
CA ALA A 48 -13.80 -12.53 44.08
C ALA A 48 -12.31 -12.72 43.76
N ASP A 49 -11.94 -13.77 43.05
CA ASP A 49 -10.57 -14.07 42.61
C ASP A 49 -9.97 -12.99 41.71
N LYS A 50 -10.81 -12.27 40.94
CA LYS A 50 -10.41 -11.18 40.04
C LYS A 50 -10.04 -9.88 40.74
N LEU A 51 -10.33 -9.74 42.04
CA LEU A 51 -9.92 -8.58 42.81
C LEU A 51 -8.41 -8.64 43.09
N ARG A 52 -7.69 -7.55 42.80
CA ARG A 52 -6.28 -7.40 43.22
C ARG A 52 -6.25 -6.63 44.54
N LEU A 53 -5.49 -7.15 45.50
CA LEU A 53 -5.41 -6.58 46.84
C LEU A 53 -3.96 -6.19 47.14
N TRP A 54 -3.76 -5.00 47.68
CA TRP A 54 -2.44 -4.48 48.03
C TRP A 54 -2.37 -4.20 49.52
N LYS A 55 -1.29 -4.63 50.18
CA LYS A 55 -0.99 -4.24 51.57
C LYS A 55 -0.51 -2.80 51.58
N VAL A 56 -1.18 -1.95 52.36
CA VAL A 56 -0.82 -0.54 52.49
C VAL A 56 -0.87 -0.12 53.95
N GLU A 57 -0.19 0.97 54.30
CA GLU A 57 -0.29 1.62 55.61
C GLU A 57 -0.50 3.13 55.38
N ILE A 58 -1.76 3.55 55.20
CA ILE A 58 -2.10 4.95 54.85
C ILE A 58 -2.91 5.58 55.99
N GLY A 59 -2.32 6.57 56.67
CA GLY A 59 -2.98 7.36 57.72
C GLY A 59 -3.72 8.61 57.19
N ASP A 60 -4.38 9.34 58.09
CA ASP A 60 -5.23 10.50 57.76
C ASP A 60 -4.51 11.69 57.08
N ASP A 61 -3.18 11.79 57.20
CA ASP A 61 -2.41 13.01 56.83
C ASP A 61 -1.54 12.88 55.55
N HIS A 62 -1.69 11.79 54.78
CA HIS A 62 -0.94 11.58 53.54
C HIS A 62 -1.84 11.50 52.30
N GLN A 63 -1.60 12.39 51.33
CA GLN A 63 -2.19 12.30 49.99
C GLN A 63 -1.83 10.94 49.36
N LEU A 64 -2.79 10.29 48.69
CA LEU A 64 -2.70 9.00 47.96
C LEU A 64 -1.71 9.03 46.77
N ARG A 65 -0.48 9.48 47.00
CA ARG A 65 0.57 9.69 46.00
C ARG A 65 1.83 8.99 46.51
N ASN A 66 1.87 7.68 46.29
CA ASN A 66 3.05 6.83 46.05
C ASN A 66 2.70 5.39 46.43
N LEU A 67 2.23 4.61 45.45
CA LEU A 67 1.95 3.17 45.57
C LEU A 67 3.16 2.30 45.14
N ASN A 68 4.36 2.89 45.06
CA ASN A 68 5.52 2.21 44.47
C ASN A 68 6.17 1.17 45.40
N ASP A 69 5.80 1.15 46.70
CA ASP A 69 6.38 0.25 47.72
C ASP A 69 5.33 -0.69 48.35
N SER A 70 4.16 -0.90 47.73
CA SER A 70 3.10 -1.77 48.27
C SER A 70 3.19 -3.22 47.75
N ASP A 71 3.20 -4.19 48.67
CA ASP A 71 3.18 -5.62 48.35
C ASP A 71 1.78 -6.09 47.92
N GLU A 72 1.68 -6.79 46.79
CA GLU A 72 0.45 -7.46 46.39
C GLU A 72 0.17 -8.67 47.29
N LEU A 73 -1.07 -8.76 47.78
CA LEU A 73 -1.52 -9.87 48.63
C LEU A 73 -1.87 -11.07 47.73
N MET A 74 -1.03 -12.09 47.79
CA MET A 74 -1.18 -13.31 47.01
C MET A 74 -2.23 -14.23 47.64
N ALA A 75 -3.15 -14.74 46.83
CA ALA A 75 -4.31 -15.53 47.29
C ALA A 75 -3.95 -16.76 48.14
N ILE A 76 -2.77 -17.35 47.91
CA ILE A 76 -2.27 -18.58 48.56
C ILE A 76 -1.64 -18.36 49.94
N ASN A 77 -1.36 -17.10 50.31
CA ASN A 77 -0.68 -16.77 51.57
C ASN A 77 -1.70 -16.58 52.70
N LYS A 78 -1.29 -16.84 53.94
CA LYS A 78 -2.14 -16.59 55.12
C LYS A 78 -2.12 -15.11 55.48
N ILE A 79 -3.22 -14.62 56.06
CA ILE A 79 -3.29 -13.23 56.54
C ILE A 79 -2.21 -12.94 57.60
N GLY A 80 -1.90 -13.91 58.44
CA GLY A 80 -0.86 -13.82 59.46
C GLY A 80 0.55 -13.58 58.90
N ASP A 81 0.82 -13.98 57.65
CA ASP A 81 2.11 -13.80 56.99
C ASP A 81 2.37 -12.31 56.67
N TYR A 82 1.31 -11.58 56.34
CA TYR A 82 1.36 -10.16 56.02
C TYR A 82 1.26 -9.25 57.27
N TRP A 83 0.52 -9.68 58.28
CA TRP A 83 0.32 -8.95 59.55
C TRP A 83 0.79 -9.76 60.75
N THR A 84 2.11 -9.94 60.82
CA THR A 84 2.79 -10.57 61.96
C THR A 84 2.59 -9.76 63.25
N LYS A 85 2.58 -8.42 63.15
CA LYS A 85 2.22 -7.47 64.22
C LYS A 85 0.79 -6.95 64.06
N LYS A 86 0.22 -6.38 65.13
CA LYS A 86 -1.11 -5.76 65.08
C LYS A 86 -1.05 -4.50 64.20
N PRO A 87 -1.95 -4.35 63.20
CA PRO A 87 -1.91 -3.21 62.30
C PRO A 87 -2.26 -1.90 63.04
N PRO A 88 -1.68 -0.77 62.63
CA PRO A 88 -1.91 0.52 63.27
C PRO A 88 -3.37 0.95 63.19
N LYS A 89 -3.90 1.55 64.27
CA LYS A 89 -5.28 2.06 64.26
C LYS A 89 -5.39 3.28 63.33
N ARG A 90 -6.57 3.48 62.73
CA ARG A 90 -6.88 4.63 61.84
C ARG A 90 -6.01 4.70 60.58
N HIS A 91 -5.57 3.55 60.07
CA HIS A 91 -4.85 3.45 58.80
C HIS A 91 -5.62 2.53 57.84
N ILE A 92 -5.57 2.81 56.55
CA ILE A 92 -6.00 1.85 55.54
C ILE A 92 -4.94 0.75 55.50
N HIS A 93 -5.39 -0.49 55.59
CA HIS A 93 -4.56 -1.69 55.60
C HIS A 93 -4.54 -2.41 54.24
N VAL A 94 -5.66 -2.32 53.49
CA VAL A 94 -5.83 -3.01 52.20
C VAL A 94 -6.41 -2.07 51.15
N LEU A 95 -5.73 -1.94 50.02
CA LEU A 95 -6.25 -1.27 48.83
C LEU A 95 -6.76 -2.31 47.83
N ILE A 96 -8.00 -2.14 47.34
CA ILE A 96 -8.66 -3.07 46.42
C ILE A 96 -8.74 -2.47 45.03
N GLU A 97 -8.17 -3.16 44.05
CA GLU A 97 -8.22 -2.79 42.64
C GLU A 97 -9.15 -3.75 41.88
N PRO A 98 -10.31 -3.29 41.38
CA PRO A 98 -11.21 -4.10 40.58
C PRO A 98 -10.68 -4.31 39.15
N PRO A 99 -11.13 -5.35 38.43
CA PRO A 99 -10.81 -5.52 37.01
C PRO A 99 -11.32 -4.33 36.18
N ALA A 100 -10.59 -3.97 35.12
CA ALA A 100 -10.76 -2.73 34.35
C ALA A 100 -12.18 -2.48 33.81
N SER A 101 -13.02 -3.53 33.69
CA SER A 101 -14.41 -3.44 33.23
C SER A 101 -15.38 -2.86 34.26
N THR A 102 -15.16 -3.06 35.57
CA THR A 102 -16.10 -2.59 36.60
C THR A 102 -15.78 -1.21 37.17
N ALA A 103 -14.53 -0.75 37.03
CA ALA A 103 -14.19 0.65 37.25
C ALA A 103 -14.93 1.61 36.28
N ARG A 104 -15.32 1.11 35.09
CA ARG A 104 -16.14 1.84 34.09
C ARG A 104 -17.60 2.02 34.54
N ILE A 105 -18.22 1.00 35.14
CA ILE A 105 -19.66 1.03 35.51
C ILE A 105 -19.92 1.99 36.67
N ARG A 106 -19.05 2.03 37.69
CA ARG A 106 -19.22 2.96 38.83
C ARG A 106 -19.00 4.42 38.48
N LYS A 107 -18.17 4.71 37.47
CA LYS A 107 -17.95 6.07 36.98
C LYS A 107 -19.18 6.61 36.23
N LEU A 108 -20.01 5.71 35.69
CA LEU A 108 -21.26 6.04 35.02
C LEU A 108 -22.40 6.29 36.02
N THR A 109 -22.56 5.47 37.05
CA THR A 109 -23.64 5.64 38.04
C THR A 109 -23.48 6.88 38.93
N SER A 110 -22.25 7.32 39.22
CA SER A 110 -22.04 8.59 39.95
C SER A 110 -22.22 9.86 39.10
N LEU A 111 -22.30 9.71 37.77
CA LEU A 111 -22.62 10.81 36.84
C LEU A 111 -24.13 10.94 36.59
N GLU A 112 -24.90 9.87 36.74
CA GLU A 112 -26.35 9.88 36.54
C GLU A 112 -27.13 10.57 37.69
N GLU A 113 -26.60 10.56 38.93
CA GLU A 113 -27.22 11.23 40.08
C GLU A 113 -27.04 12.76 40.11
N LEU A 114 -26.30 13.33 39.14
CA LEU A 114 -26.07 14.78 39.03
C LEU A 114 -26.85 15.45 37.88
N ASN A 115 -27.74 14.73 37.19
CA ASN A 115 -28.51 15.28 36.07
C ASN A 115 -29.74 16.08 36.53
N GLY A 116 -29.47 17.29 37.00
CA GLY A 116 -30.43 18.36 37.12
C GLY A 116 -29.71 19.70 37.05
N SER A 117 -29.82 20.36 35.90
CA SER A 117 -29.29 21.70 35.55
C SER A 117 -27.85 21.77 34.97
N GLU A 118 -27.79 22.43 33.80
CA GLU A 118 -26.67 23.10 33.10
C GLU A 118 -25.25 22.49 33.15
N PHE A 119 -24.76 22.20 31.94
CA PHE A 119 -23.36 22.08 31.51
C PHE A 119 -22.29 22.35 32.59
N HIS A 120 -21.61 21.28 33.04
CA HIS A 120 -20.32 21.41 33.70
C HIS A 120 -19.18 21.18 32.70
N GLU A 121 -18.29 22.18 32.59
CA GLU A 121 -16.95 22.06 32.02
C GLU A 121 -16.21 20.85 32.62
N PRO A 122 -15.39 20.13 31.83
CA PRO A 122 -14.52 19.09 32.36
C PRO A 122 -13.53 19.68 33.37
N PRO A 123 -13.04 18.87 34.34
CA PRO A 123 -12.46 19.36 35.58
C PRO A 123 -11.25 20.28 35.34
N ASN A 124 -11.34 21.47 35.95
CA ASN A 124 -10.27 22.46 36.12
C ASN A 124 -9.00 21.85 36.75
N LYS A 125 -8.21 21.11 35.96
CA LYS A 125 -6.77 21.07 36.11
C LYS A 125 -6.24 22.09 35.12
N ARG A 126 -5.64 23.17 35.62
CA ARG A 126 -4.96 24.23 34.83
C ARG A 126 -4.27 23.62 33.61
N VAL A 127 -4.97 23.61 32.48
CA VAL A 127 -4.40 23.35 31.17
C VAL A 127 -3.46 24.52 30.96
N LYS A 128 -2.16 24.27 30.80
CA LYS A 128 -1.28 25.27 30.18
C LYS A 128 -1.96 25.62 28.87
N THR A 129 -2.51 26.83 28.77
CA THR A 129 -3.21 27.26 27.57
C THR A 129 -2.23 27.10 26.42
N ASP A 130 -2.58 26.23 25.48
CA ASP A 130 -1.81 26.03 24.27
C ASP A 130 -2.12 27.20 23.35
N ASP A 131 -1.58 28.37 23.70
CA ASP A 131 -1.99 29.66 23.15
C ASP A 131 -1.86 29.65 21.61
N GLU A 132 -0.85 28.98 21.08
CA GLU A 132 -0.63 28.82 19.63
C GLU A 132 -1.73 28.01 18.95
N VAL A 133 -2.12 26.87 19.53
CA VAL A 133 -3.17 26.00 18.97
C VAL A 133 -4.54 26.69 19.07
N ASN A 134 -4.80 27.37 20.19
CA ASN A 134 -6.01 28.18 20.37
C ASN A 134 -6.06 29.34 19.37
N ASN A 135 -4.95 30.04 19.17
CA ASN A 135 -4.86 31.13 18.19
C ASN A 135 -5.10 30.60 16.76
N PHE A 136 -4.48 29.47 16.40
CA PHE A 136 -4.76 28.77 15.15
C PHE A 136 -6.25 28.47 14.97
N TRP A 137 -6.90 27.89 15.97
CA TRP A 137 -8.31 27.51 15.86
C TRP A 137 -9.23 28.72 15.64
N ARG A 138 -8.99 29.80 16.40
CA ARG A 138 -9.72 31.06 16.24
C ARG A 138 -9.50 31.70 14.86
N ASP A 139 -8.27 31.65 14.35
CA ASP A 139 -7.92 32.20 13.05
C ASP A 139 -8.41 31.34 11.88
N LEU A 140 -8.48 30.01 12.04
CA LEU A 140 -9.05 29.09 11.06
C LEU A 140 -10.51 29.41 10.75
N LYS A 141 -11.30 29.74 11.78
CA LYS A 141 -12.70 30.18 11.62
C LYS A 141 -12.82 31.47 10.80
N LYS A 142 -11.78 32.30 10.78
CA LYS A 142 -11.70 33.56 10.02
C LYS A 142 -10.98 33.39 8.66
N ALA A 143 -10.53 32.18 8.33
CA ALA A 143 -9.80 31.92 7.10
C ALA A 143 -10.65 32.20 5.86
N SER A 144 -9.99 32.68 4.81
CA SER A 144 -10.61 33.01 3.51
C SER A 144 -10.28 31.93 2.48
N LEU A 145 -11.30 31.49 1.73
CA LEU A 145 -11.15 30.55 0.62
C LEU A 145 -11.45 31.28 -0.69
N THR A 146 -10.41 31.66 -1.43
CA THR A 146 -10.55 32.41 -2.69
C THR A 146 -9.73 31.73 -3.77
N ASN A 147 -10.32 31.52 -4.96
CA ASN A 147 -9.65 30.89 -6.11
C ASN A 147 -8.97 29.56 -5.78
N GLN A 148 -9.61 28.69 -4.98
CA GLN A 148 -9.05 27.40 -4.50
C GLN A 148 -7.91 27.52 -3.48
N PHE A 149 -7.61 28.70 -2.96
CA PHE A 149 -6.59 28.86 -1.91
C PHE A 149 -7.24 29.22 -0.58
N LEU A 150 -7.07 28.35 0.41
CA LEU A 150 -7.45 28.64 1.79
C LEU A 150 -6.28 29.35 2.48
N ARG A 151 -6.51 30.54 3.01
CA ARG A 151 -5.48 31.37 3.65
C ARG A 151 -5.85 31.68 5.09
N LEU A 152 -4.94 31.37 6.01
CA LEU A 152 -5.05 31.79 7.40
C LEU A 152 -4.68 33.28 7.55
N PRO A 153 -5.41 34.04 8.40
CA PRO A 153 -5.04 35.42 8.72
C PRO A 153 -3.80 35.49 9.62
N ASN A 154 -3.29 36.70 9.86
CA ASN A 154 -2.29 37.03 10.90
C ASN A 154 -0.98 36.24 10.84
N ASN A 155 -0.61 35.70 9.67
CA ASN A 155 0.53 34.78 9.51
C ASN A 155 0.46 33.52 10.38
N THR A 156 -0.74 33.18 10.83
CA THR A 156 -0.99 31.98 11.63
C THR A 156 -0.77 30.72 10.79
N ARG A 157 -0.36 29.64 11.47
CA ARG A 157 0.02 28.39 10.82
C ARG A 157 -0.84 27.24 11.34
N PHE A 158 -1.07 26.26 10.46
CA PHE A 158 -1.89 25.09 10.78
C PHE A 158 -1.36 24.36 12.02
N LEU A 159 -2.27 24.04 12.94
CA LEU A 159 -2.01 23.40 14.24
C LEU A 159 -1.06 24.19 15.17
N GLY A 160 -0.89 25.50 14.94
CA GLY A 160 0.02 26.34 15.73
C GLY A 160 1.50 26.03 15.51
N LYS A 161 1.87 25.33 14.43
CA LYS A 161 3.27 24.93 14.20
C LYS A 161 4.13 26.07 13.67
N GLU A 162 5.28 26.30 14.29
CA GLU A 162 6.26 27.32 13.88
C GLU A 162 6.65 27.24 12.39
N HIS A 163 6.89 26.03 11.88
CA HIS A 163 7.21 25.79 10.46
C HIS A 163 6.02 25.19 9.68
N GLY A 164 4.81 25.35 10.19
CA GLY A 164 3.58 24.88 9.55
C GLY A 164 3.19 25.69 8.31
N LEU A 165 2.21 25.17 7.58
CA LEU A 165 1.60 25.82 6.43
C LEU A 165 0.73 27.00 6.90
N SER A 166 0.66 28.07 6.11
CA SER A 166 -0.28 29.19 6.28
C SER A 166 -1.32 29.27 5.16
N ASN A 167 -1.06 28.58 4.04
CA ASN A 167 -1.91 28.56 2.86
C ASN A 167 -2.06 27.12 2.35
N LEU A 168 -3.27 26.72 1.98
CA LEU A 168 -3.55 25.42 1.36
C LEU A 168 -4.10 25.62 -0.05
N TYR A 169 -3.67 24.76 -0.99
CA TYR A 169 -4.33 24.61 -2.29
C TYR A 169 -5.42 23.54 -2.17
N ILE A 170 -6.67 23.92 -2.42
CA ILE A 170 -7.86 23.08 -2.32
C ILE A 170 -8.12 22.42 -3.68
N ARG A 171 -7.80 21.14 -3.76
CA ARG A 171 -7.93 20.33 -4.97
C ARG A 171 -9.39 20.06 -5.31
N ARG A 172 -9.66 19.74 -6.59
CA ARG A 172 -11.01 19.33 -7.04
C ARG A 172 -11.50 18.10 -6.25
N CYS A 173 -10.66 17.07 -6.13
CA CYS A 173 -10.99 15.85 -5.39
C CYS A 173 -11.30 16.09 -3.91
N TYR A 174 -10.81 17.18 -3.28
CA TYR A 174 -11.17 17.51 -1.91
C TYR A 174 -12.64 17.90 -1.80
N LYS A 175 -13.14 18.63 -2.80
CA LYS A 175 -14.56 18.99 -2.89
C LYS A 175 -15.41 17.76 -3.23
N ASP A 176 -14.93 16.88 -4.10
CA ASP A 176 -15.65 15.64 -4.41
C ASP A 176 -15.76 14.73 -3.16
N PHE A 177 -14.72 14.69 -2.30
CA PHE A 177 -14.77 13.97 -1.02
C PHE A 177 -15.68 14.62 0.03
N GLU A 178 -15.92 15.92 -0.05
CA GLU A 178 -16.78 16.66 0.90
C GLU A 178 -18.18 16.02 1.00
N HIS A 179 -18.75 15.64 -0.14
CA HIS A 179 -20.07 14.99 -0.20
C HIS A 179 -20.12 13.65 0.55
N ILE A 180 -19.02 12.90 0.55
CA ILE A 180 -18.91 11.60 1.20
C ILE A 180 -18.65 11.79 2.70
N VAL A 181 -17.81 12.78 3.04
CA VAL A 181 -17.51 13.16 4.43
C VAL A 181 -18.79 13.54 5.17
N PHE A 182 -19.69 14.29 4.54
CA PHE A 182 -20.94 14.75 5.17
C PHE A 182 -22.15 13.85 4.91
N ASP A 183 -21.97 12.66 4.33
CA ASP A 183 -23.04 11.67 4.22
C ASP A 183 -23.26 10.99 5.58
N ASP A 184 -24.39 11.28 6.24
CA ASP A 184 -24.74 10.75 7.55
C ASP A 184 -24.92 9.22 7.56
N ALA A 185 -25.14 8.59 6.40
CA ALA A 185 -25.18 7.14 6.31
C ALA A 185 -23.79 6.51 6.50
N ILE A 186 -22.70 7.27 6.32
CA ILE A 186 -21.31 6.78 6.42
C ILE A 186 -20.76 7.12 7.81
N ASN A 187 -20.46 6.08 8.60
CA ASN A 187 -19.88 6.21 9.94
C ASN A 187 -18.34 6.28 9.88
N LYS A 188 -17.75 5.58 8.90
CA LYS A 188 -16.31 5.36 8.78
C LYS A 188 -15.87 5.62 7.35
N LEU A 189 -14.93 6.55 7.15
CA LEU A 189 -14.40 6.90 5.84
C LEU A 189 -12.89 6.71 5.82
N ARG A 190 -12.40 5.86 4.91
CA ARG A 190 -10.97 5.71 4.62
C ARG A 190 -10.62 6.45 3.34
N ILE A 191 -9.61 7.31 3.38
CA ILE A 191 -9.01 7.95 2.21
C ILE A 191 -7.52 7.56 2.13
N SER A 192 -7.22 6.68 1.18
CA SER A 192 -5.87 6.16 0.93
C SER A 192 -5.21 6.77 -0.32
N GLY A 193 -3.96 6.44 -0.62
CA GLY A 193 -3.28 6.79 -1.88
C GLY A 193 -1.77 7.01 -1.73
N ASN A 194 -1.11 7.42 -2.81
CA ASN A 194 0.35 7.59 -2.86
C ASN A 194 0.88 8.57 -1.79
N PRO A 195 2.03 8.29 -1.15
CA PRO A 195 2.66 9.25 -0.23
C PRO A 195 2.94 10.61 -0.90
N GLY A 196 2.69 11.71 -0.18
CA GLY A 196 3.04 13.06 -0.67
C GLY A 196 2.03 13.77 -1.58
N ILE A 197 0.85 13.20 -1.82
CA ILE A 197 -0.21 13.79 -2.69
C ILE A 197 -1.14 14.81 -2.00
N GLY A 198 -0.91 15.16 -0.74
CA GLY A 198 -1.74 16.13 -0.01
C GLY A 198 -2.85 15.53 0.86
N LYS A 199 -2.71 14.28 1.30
CA LYS A 199 -3.63 13.63 2.25
C LYS A 199 -3.77 14.37 3.59
N THR A 200 -2.66 14.64 4.28
CA THR A 200 -2.66 15.48 5.50
C THR A 200 -3.26 16.87 5.26
N ILE A 201 -3.02 17.46 4.09
CA ILE A 201 -3.59 18.77 3.70
C ILE A 201 -5.13 18.70 3.60
N PHE A 202 -5.68 17.58 3.10
CA PHE A 202 -7.12 17.35 3.14
C PHE A 202 -7.65 17.31 4.58
N GLY A 203 -6.93 16.66 5.51
CA GLY A 203 -7.29 16.71 6.93
C GLY A 203 -7.37 18.14 7.50
N TYR A 204 -6.45 19.02 7.10
CA TYR A 204 -6.51 20.44 7.48
C TYR A 204 -7.66 21.20 6.84
N TYR A 205 -8.03 20.86 5.60
CA TYR A 205 -9.22 21.40 4.96
C TYR A 205 -10.50 20.92 5.66
N LEU A 206 -10.55 19.67 6.15
CA LEU A 206 -11.66 19.19 6.98
C LEU A 206 -11.78 19.96 8.29
N LEU A 207 -10.66 20.27 8.96
CA LEU A 207 -10.68 21.14 10.14
C LEU A 207 -11.36 22.48 9.83
N TYR A 208 -11.06 23.10 8.68
CA TYR A 208 -11.70 24.35 8.26
C TYR A 208 -13.21 24.19 8.06
N LEU A 209 -13.65 23.16 7.32
CA LEU A 209 -15.07 22.92 7.06
C LEU A 209 -15.86 22.66 8.35
N LEU A 210 -15.29 21.86 9.25
CA LEU A 210 -15.90 21.51 10.53
C LEU A 210 -15.87 22.68 11.53
N ALA A 211 -14.83 23.52 11.49
CA ALA A 211 -14.80 24.77 12.27
C ALA A 211 -15.95 25.70 11.90
N LYS A 212 -16.28 25.81 10.60
CA LYS A 212 -17.43 26.61 10.13
C LYS A 212 -18.77 26.05 10.58
N LYS A 213 -18.85 24.76 10.88
CA LYS A 213 -20.03 24.09 11.45
C LYS A 213 -20.04 24.08 12.99
N ASN A 214 -19.03 24.67 13.63
CA ASN A 214 -18.83 24.63 15.08
C ASN A 214 -18.87 23.20 15.66
N ALA A 215 -18.34 22.22 14.91
CA ALA A 215 -18.29 20.83 15.33
C ALA A 215 -17.14 20.57 16.31
N THR A 216 -17.32 19.60 17.19
CA THR A 216 -16.25 19.08 18.06
C THR A 216 -15.41 18.08 17.29
N ILE A 217 -14.08 18.26 17.31
CA ILE A 217 -13.15 17.49 16.49
C ILE A 217 -12.02 16.96 17.35
N VAL A 218 -11.69 15.68 17.18
CA VAL A 218 -10.43 15.09 17.62
C VAL A 218 -9.58 14.83 16.38
N PHE A 219 -8.43 15.51 16.29
CA PHE A 219 -7.45 15.30 15.22
C PHE A 219 -6.23 14.58 15.79
N ASP A 220 -6.01 13.37 15.30
CA ASP A 220 -5.03 12.44 15.85
C ASP A 220 -4.06 11.99 14.76
N SER A 221 -2.76 12.21 14.95
CA SER A 221 -1.77 12.03 13.88
C SER A 221 -0.56 11.25 14.36
N CYS A 222 -0.07 10.34 13.52
CA CYS A 222 1.17 9.60 13.78
C CYS A 222 2.42 10.49 13.89
N LYS A 223 2.34 11.74 13.43
CA LYS A 223 3.44 12.72 13.50
C LYS A 223 3.47 13.48 14.83
N GLU A 224 2.48 13.26 15.68
CA GLU A 224 2.24 14.04 16.89
C GLU A 224 2.24 13.11 18.09
N LYS A 225 2.87 13.53 19.19
CA LYS A 225 2.82 12.78 20.45
C LYS A 225 1.47 12.90 21.16
N LYS A 226 0.72 13.94 20.84
CA LYS A 226 -0.56 14.28 21.46
C LYS A 226 -1.57 14.58 20.37
N SER A 227 -2.81 14.19 20.62
CA SER A 227 -3.95 14.53 19.77
C SER A 227 -4.37 15.98 20.00
N PHE A 228 -5.03 16.58 19.01
CA PHE A 228 -5.61 17.91 19.12
C PHE A 228 -7.12 17.78 19.30
N VAL A 229 -7.67 18.45 20.31
CA VAL A 229 -9.11 18.57 20.51
C VAL A 229 -9.50 20.00 20.17
N PHE A 230 -10.53 20.14 19.33
CA PHE A 230 -11.15 21.42 18.98
C PHE A 230 -12.60 21.37 19.45
N ASN A 231 -12.97 22.25 20.38
CA ASN A 231 -14.30 22.26 20.98
C ASN A 231 -14.75 23.71 21.23
N GLY A 232 -15.81 24.14 20.55
CA GLY A 232 -16.28 25.52 20.62
C GLY A 232 -15.18 26.52 20.22
N GLU A 233 -14.85 27.46 21.11
CA GLU A 233 -13.79 28.46 20.91
C GLU A 233 -12.40 28.01 21.35
N HIS A 234 -12.27 26.80 21.89
CA HIS A 234 -11.05 26.30 22.50
C HIS A 234 -10.42 25.17 21.68
N ALA A 235 -9.10 25.13 21.70
CA ALA A 235 -8.30 24.08 21.11
C ALA A 235 -7.07 23.76 21.95
N PHE A 236 -6.77 22.49 22.17
CA PHE A 236 -5.68 22.07 23.03
C PHE A 236 -5.17 20.68 22.67
N ARG A 237 -3.97 20.35 23.15
CA ARG A 237 -3.35 19.03 22.96
C ARG A 237 -3.70 18.10 24.12
N CYS A 238 -4.20 16.91 23.81
CA CYS A 238 -4.61 15.87 24.74
C CYS A 238 -3.79 14.59 24.60
N ASN A 239 -3.64 13.87 25.70
CA ASN A 239 -3.11 12.51 25.68
C ASN A 239 -4.20 11.51 25.27
N ASP A 240 -3.80 10.27 24.97
CA ASP A 240 -4.71 9.23 24.45
C ASP A 240 -5.86 8.88 25.41
N ASP A 241 -5.65 8.90 26.73
CA ASP A 241 -6.70 8.63 27.72
C ASP A 241 -7.74 9.76 27.79
N GLU A 242 -7.34 11.00 27.47
CA GLU A 242 -8.21 12.17 27.56
C GLU A 242 -9.13 12.28 26.34
N ILE A 243 -8.64 11.91 25.15
CA ILE A 243 -9.46 11.90 23.94
C ILE A 243 -10.55 10.83 23.98
N ASP A 244 -10.35 9.73 24.71
CA ASP A 244 -11.35 8.66 24.83
C ASP A 244 -12.68 9.17 25.38
N LEU A 245 -12.65 10.17 26.27
CA LEU A 245 -13.86 10.81 26.78
C LEU A 245 -14.65 11.54 25.70
N TYR A 246 -13.95 12.16 24.73
CA TYR A 246 -14.60 12.81 23.58
C TYR A 246 -15.14 11.79 22.59
N LEU A 247 -14.40 10.70 22.34
CA LEU A 247 -14.76 9.71 21.33
C LEU A 247 -15.95 8.82 21.70
N LEU A 248 -16.44 8.88 22.95
CA LEU A 248 -17.69 8.25 23.36
C LEU A 248 -18.92 8.92 22.73
N ASP A 249 -18.83 10.20 22.36
CA ASP A 249 -19.93 10.95 21.76
C ASP A 249 -19.94 10.75 20.23
N ALA A 250 -21.02 10.18 19.71
CA ALA A 250 -21.20 9.95 18.27
C ALA A 250 -21.22 11.24 17.43
N ARG A 251 -21.45 12.41 18.06
CA ARG A 251 -21.43 13.72 17.38
C ARG A 251 -20.02 14.25 17.14
N VAL A 252 -18.99 13.66 17.77
CA VAL A 252 -17.60 14.06 17.60
C VAL A 252 -17.07 13.55 16.26
N TRP A 253 -16.29 14.40 15.60
CA TRP A 253 -15.56 14.05 14.38
C TRP A 253 -14.16 13.60 14.74
N TYR A 254 -13.83 12.34 14.43
CA TYR A 254 -12.51 11.77 14.69
C TYR A 254 -11.71 11.67 13.39
N ILE A 255 -10.73 12.56 13.21
CA ILE A 255 -9.87 12.59 12.03
C ILE A 255 -8.52 11.99 12.39
N VAL A 256 -8.12 10.93 11.71
CA VAL A 256 -6.88 10.20 11.98
C VAL A 256 -5.94 10.28 10.79
N ASP A 257 -4.69 10.73 10.99
CA ASP A 257 -3.67 10.85 9.95
C ASP A 257 -2.51 9.87 10.17
N GLY A 258 -2.43 8.86 9.30
CA GLY A 258 -1.25 8.01 9.14
C GLY A 258 -0.98 7.00 10.27
N LYS A 259 -2.00 6.64 11.04
CA LYS A 259 -2.00 5.51 12.00
C LYS A 259 -3.37 4.86 12.06
N GLU A 260 -3.44 3.69 12.71
CA GLU A 260 -4.71 2.99 12.93
C GLU A 260 -5.63 3.76 13.89
N PRO A 261 -6.90 4.01 13.53
CA PRO A 261 -7.88 4.63 14.40
C PRO A 261 -8.30 3.75 15.57
N LYS A 262 -8.79 4.36 16.65
CA LYS A 262 -9.57 3.65 17.68
C LYS A 262 -10.95 3.24 17.12
N ASP A 263 -11.45 2.08 17.54
CA ASP A 263 -12.82 1.63 17.25
C ASP A 263 -13.81 2.30 18.20
N VAL A 264 -14.58 3.27 17.68
CA VAL A 264 -15.41 4.19 18.46
C VAL A 264 -16.67 4.57 17.69
N ASN A 265 -17.72 5.04 18.38
CA ASN A 265 -18.98 5.45 17.75
C ASN A 265 -18.89 6.79 17.00
N ALA A 266 -17.92 7.65 17.37
CA ALA A 266 -17.64 8.90 16.68
C ALA A 266 -17.45 8.69 15.16
N LYS A 267 -17.84 9.69 14.35
CA LYS A 267 -17.65 9.63 12.91
C LYS A 267 -16.16 9.69 12.59
N THR A 268 -15.61 8.60 12.04
CA THR A 268 -14.16 8.45 11.89
C THR A 268 -13.73 8.63 10.44
N ILE A 269 -12.78 9.52 10.20
CA ILE A 269 -12.17 9.76 8.90
C ILE A 269 -10.68 9.42 9.01
N LEU A 270 -10.31 8.28 8.44
CA LEU A 270 -8.93 7.84 8.34
C LEU A 270 -8.32 8.35 7.03
N ILE A 271 -7.21 9.08 7.14
CA ILE A 271 -6.39 9.50 6.00
C ILE A 271 -5.02 8.83 6.14
N CYS A 272 -4.66 7.96 5.21
CA CYS A 272 -3.44 7.17 5.34
C CYS A 272 -2.78 6.89 3.98
N SER A 273 -1.49 6.52 3.98
CA SER A 273 -0.91 5.86 2.81
C SER A 273 -1.52 4.47 2.61
N SER A 274 -1.28 3.84 1.46
CA SER A 274 -1.67 2.44 1.17
C SER A 274 -0.91 1.37 1.98
N LYS A 275 -0.44 1.74 3.18
CA LYS A 275 0.19 0.82 4.14
C LYS A 275 -0.91 0.10 4.90
N ARG A 276 -0.96 -1.23 4.78
CA ARG A 276 -2.05 -2.05 5.33
C ARG A 276 -2.16 -1.96 6.85
N ASP A 277 -1.04 -1.82 7.55
CA ASP A 277 -1.00 -1.65 9.02
C ASP A 277 -1.79 -0.44 9.54
N HIS A 278 -2.08 0.56 8.69
CA HIS A 278 -2.84 1.72 9.13
C HIS A 278 -4.36 1.52 9.10
N TYR A 279 -4.87 0.49 8.41
CA TYR A 279 -6.31 0.33 8.15
C TYR A 279 -6.81 -1.11 8.22
N LYS A 280 -5.94 -2.09 8.44
CA LYS A 280 -6.28 -3.52 8.40
C LYS A 280 -7.47 -3.86 9.29
N HIS A 281 -7.55 -3.30 10.50
CA HIS A 281 -8.72 -3.52 11.36
C HIS A 281 -9.84 -2.52 11.07
N PHE A 282 -9.50 -1.28 10.73
CA PHE A 282 -10.47 -0.22 10.42
C PHE A 282 -11.52 -0.61 9.38
N ASP A 283 -11.13 -1.32 8.32
CA ASP A 283 -12.04 -1.78 7.26
C ASP A 283 -13.09 -2.79 7.73
N ASN A 284 -12.96 -3.31 8.95
CA ASN A 284 -13.85 -4.30 9.54
C ASN A 284 -14.58 -3.77 10.80
N TYR A 285 -14.46 -2.47 11.10
CA TYR A 285 -15.16 -1.85 12.23
C TYR A 285 -16.68 -1.85 12.03
N GLU A 286 -17.42 -1.69 13.13
CA GLU A 286 -18.87 -1.60 13.07
C GLU A 286 -19.33 -0.29 12.38
N GLY A 287 -20.45 -0.38 11.66
CA GLY A 287 -21.05 0.73 10.91
C GLY A 287 -20.79 0.69 9.41
N LYS A 288 -21.34 1.66 8.68
CA LYS A 288 -21.13 1.74 7.22
C LYS A 288 -19.77 2.35 6.92
N ILE A 289 -18.92 1.57 6.26
CA ILE A 289 -17.58 1.96 5.84
C ILE A 289 -17.58 2.38 4.37
N ALA A 290 -16.96 3.52 4.07
CA ALA A 290 -16.65 3.93 2.71
C ALA A 290 -15.13 4.03 2.52
N ILE A 291 -14.66 3.45 1.42
CA ILE A 291 -13.24 3.46 1.03
C ILE A 291 -13.11 4.33 -0.21
N ARG A 292 -12.16 5.27 -0.18
CA ARG A 292 -11.80 6.13 -1.31
C ARG A 292 -10.28 6.25 -1.47
N TYR A 293 -9.85 6.51 -2.69
CA TYR A 293 -8.45 6.69 -3.04
C TYR A 293 -8.22 8.10 -3.62
N MET A 294 -7.24 8.82 -3.07
CA MET A 294 -6.91 10.17 -3.52
C MET A 294 -6.01 10.10 -4.76
N PRO A 295 -6.36 10.80 -5.85
CA PRO A 295 -5.57 10.77 -7.07
C PRO A 295 -4.27 11.57 -6.93
N ILE A 296 -3.28 11.23 -7.75
CA ILE A 296 -2.08 12.03 -7.99
C ILE A 296 -2.43 13.40 -8.61
N TRP A 297 -1.49 14.34 -8.61
CA TRP A 297 -1.75 15.67 -9.15
C TRP A 297 -1.58 15.72 -10.66
N SER A 298 -2.51 16.41 -11.32
CA SER A 298 -2.34 16.83 -12.70
C SER A 298 -1.29 17.94 -12.83
N TRP A 299 -0.71 18.09 -14.03
CA TRP A 299 0.16 19.23 -14.32
C TRP A 299 -0.54 20.58 -14.11
N LYS A 300 -1.85 20.66 -14.37
CA LYS A 300 -2.66 21.87 -14.12
C LYS A 300 -2.65 22.25 -12.64
N GLU A 301 -2.87 21.28 -11.74
CA GLU A 301 -2.81 21.49 -10.29
C GLU A 301 -1.40 21.89 -9.84
N ILE A 302 -0.36 21.20 -10.32
CA ILE A 302 1.04 21.51 -10.00
C ILE A 302 1.39 22.93 -10.43
N LYS A 303 1.03 23.31 -11.67
CA LYS A 303 1.29 24.65 -12.21
C LYS A 303 0.59 25.74 -11.41
N GLN A 304 -0.67 25.53 -11.02
CA GLN A 304 -1.42 26.48 -10.21
C GLN A 304 -0.81 26.61 -8.81
N CYS A 305 -0.61 25.50 -8.09
CA CYS A 305 0.00 25.53 -6.76
C CYS A 305 1.40 26.14 -6.78
N ARG A 306 2.23 25.82 -7.78
CA ARG A 306 3.54 26.46 -7.97
C ARG A 306 3.40 27.97 -8.07
N LYS A 307 2.52 28.46 -8.95
CA LYS A 307 2.32 29.89 -9.21
C LYS A 307 1.88 30.67 -7.96
N TYR A 308 1.14 30.07 -7.03
CA TYR A 308 0.58 30.81 -5.90
C TYR A 308 1.26 30.54 -4.56
N ILE A 309 1.88 29.37 -4.37
CA ILE A 309 2.50 28.97 -3.09
C ILE A 309 4.03 28.89 -3.20
N TYR A 310 4.56 28.50 -4.36
CA TYR A 310 5.99 28.24 -4.56
C TYR A 310 6.64 29.14 -5.62
N ASN A 311 6.00 30.26 -5.97
CA ASN A 311 6.37 31.04 -7.16
C ASN A 311 7.84 31.47 -7.14
N ASP A 312 8.27 31.96 -5.98
CA ASP A 312 9.60 32.53 -5.77
C ASP A 312 10.63 31.47 -5.35
N LYS A 313 10.18 30.22 -5.13
CA LYS A 313 11.00 29.11 -4.66
C LYS A 313 11.35 28.12 -5.77
N ILE A 314 10.49 28.01 -6.79
CA ILE A 314 10.57 26.91 -7.77
C ILE A 314 10.28 27.45 -9.15
N ASP A 315 11.27 27.34 -10.02
CA ASP A 315 11.15 27.65 -11.44
C ASP A 315 10.15 26.71 -12.16
N GLU A 316 9.39 27.23 -13.15
CA GLU A 316 8.40 26.41 -13.87
C GLU A 316 9.06 25.29 -14.69
N ARG A 317 10.27 25.51 -15.24
CA ARG A 317 10.99 24.47 -16.00
C ARG A 317 11.46 23.37 -15.07
N LEU A 318 12.00 23.72 -13.89
CA LEU A 318 12.35 22.74 -12.87
C LEU A 318 11.13 21.92 -12.44
N ALA A 319 10.00 22.57 -12.13
CA ALA A 319 8.78 21.86 -11.76
C ALA A 319 8.29 20.93 -12.87
N ARG A 320 8.47 21.31 -14.15
CA ARG A 320 8.09 20.48 -15.30
C ARG A 320 8.99 19.26 -15.47
N ASP A 321 10.30 19.43 -15.33
CA ASP A 321 11.28 18.32 -15.35
C ASP A 321 11.05 17.35 -14.18
N LEU A 322 10.78 17.87 -12.99
CA LEU A 322 10.46 17.02 -11.85
C LEU A 322 9.11 16.34 -12.02
N PHE A 323 8.12 16.99 -12.64
CA PHE A 323 6.84 16.36 -12.96
C PHE A 323 6.98 15.19 -13.93
N SER A 324 7.82 15.33 -14.97
CA SER A 324 8.06 14.24 -15.93
C SER A 324 8.79 13.05 -15.32
N LYS A 325 9.53 13.25 -14.23
CA LYS A 325 10.22 12.18 -13.48
C LYS A 325 9.36 11.56 -12.39
N TRP A 326 8.75 12.39 -11.54
CA TRP A 326 8.03 11.99 -10.32
C TRP A 326 6.51 11.89 -10.48
N GLY A 327 5.97 11.97 -11.69
CA GLY A 327 4.58 11.54 -11.94
C GLY A 327 3.49 12.30 -11.19
N GLY A 328 3.69 13.59 -10.91
CA GLY A 328 2.68 14.40 -10.22
C GLY A 328 2.55 14.16 -8.72
N ILE A 329 3.63 13.78 -8.04
CA ILE A 329 3.72 13.80 -6.56
C ILE A 329 4.28 15.15 -6.08
N PRO A 330 3.46 16.08 -5.56
CA PRO A 330 3.87 17.45 -5.22
C PRO A 330 4.98 17.54 -4.17
N ARG A 331 5.07 16.56 -3.28
CA ARG A 331 6.19 16.50 -2.32
C ARG A 331 7.52 16.59 -3.04
N TYR A 332 7.72 15.82 -4.12
CA TYR A 332 8.99 15.80 -4.85
C TYR A 332 9.07 16.85 -5.95
N VAL A 333 7.93 17.19 -6.56
CA VAL A 333 7.85 18.18 -7.65
C VAL A 333 7.89 19.62 -7.15
N LEU A 334 7.38 19.88 -5.94
CA LEU A 334 7.29 21.21 -5.34
C LEU A 334 8.06 21.28 -4.01
N GLU A 335 7.54 20.68 -2.95
CA GLU A 335 8.06 20.86 -1.58
C GLU A 335 9.57 20.59 -1.46
N LYS A 336 10.05 19.52 -2.10
CA LYS A 336 11.43 19.03 -2.09
C LYS A 336 12.17 19.26 -3.40
N ALA A 337 11.66 20.13 -4.28
CA ALA A 337 12.18 20.31 -5.64
C ALA A 337 13.68 20.65 -5.67
N ASN A 338 14.12 21.56 -4.81
CA ASN A 338 15.52 22.02 -4.74
C ASN A 338 16.40 21.14 -3.85
N GLU A 339 15.85 20.12 -3.18
CA GLU A 339 16.59 19.29 -2.23
C GLU A 339 17.17 18.06 -2.93
N LYS A 340 18.45 18.14 -3.34
CA LYS A 340 19.14 17.09 -4.11
C LYS A 340 19.07 15.70 -3.47
N VAL A 341 19.11 15.61 -2.14
CA VAL A 341 18.98 14.35 -1.40
C VAL A 341 17.67 13.63 -1.75
N TYR A 342 16.55 14.35 -1.75
CA TYR A 342 15.25 13.77 -2.10
C TYR A 342 15.16 13.42 -3.58
N GLN A 343 15.76 14.23 -4.45
CA GLN A 343 15.80 13.94 -5.90
C GLN A 343 16.61 12.69 -6.22
N ASN A 344 17.69 12.43 -5.47
CA ASN A 344 18.50 11.22 -5.61
C ASN A 344 17.75 9.96 -5.17
N MET A 345 16.78 10.06 -4.25
CA MET A 345 15.98 8.89 -3.82
C MET A 345 15.28 8.20 -4.99
N LEU A 346 14.83 8.93 -6.02
CA LEU A 346 14.26 8.29 -7.23
C LEU A 346 15.31 7.51 -8.02
N LYS A 347 16.52 8.08 -8.16
CA LYS A 347 17.62 7.38 -8.84
C LYS A 347 18.00 6.12 -8.09
N ASP A 348 18.10 6.21 -6.77
CA ASP A 348 18.41 5.06 -5.92
C ASP A 348 17.28 4.02 -5.96
N ALA A 349 16.02 4.46 -6.00
CA ALA A 349 14.87 3.57 -6.16
C ALA A 349 14.94 2.81 -7.49
N ILE A 350 15.12 3.53 -8.61
CA ILE A 350 15.28 2.93 -9.95
C ILE A 350 16.44 1.94 -9.94
N TYR A 351 17.62 2.36 -9.49
CA TYR A 351 18.83 1.53 -9.46
C TYR A 351 18.64 0.25 -8.65
N ASN A 352 17.92 0.32 -7.53
CA ASN A 352 17.68 -0.84 -6.68
C ASN A 352 16.43 -1.66 -7.07
N CYS A 353 15.74 -1.30 -8.17
CA CYS A 353 14.55 -1.99 -8.64
C CYS A 353 14.87 -3.42 -9.10
N LYS A 354 14.06 -4.40 -8.70
CA LYS A 354 14.18 -5.81 -9.10
C LYS A 354 12.92 -6.24 -9.85
N GLU A 355 12.94 -7.45 -10.39
CA GLU A 355 11.83 -8.04 -11.17
C GLU A 355 10.55 -8.25 -10.32
N ASP A 356 10.70 -8.36 -8.99
CA ASP A 356 9.58 -8.45 -8.04
C ASP A 356 8.69 -7.20 -7.99
N ILE A 357 9.07 -6.12 -8.71
CA ILE A 357 8.23 -4.95 -8.91
C ILE A 357 6.93 -5.28 -9.66
N PHE A 358 6.93 -6.31 -10.52
CA PHE A 358 5.73 -6.76 -11.22
C PHE A 358 4.76 -7.52 -10.32
N ASP A 359 5.25 -8.04 -9.18
CA ASP A 359 4.42 -8.67 -8.16
C ASP A 359 3.87 -7.65 -7.14
N TYR A 360 4.03 -6.34 -7.40
CA TYR A 360 3.53 -5.29 -6.52
C TYR A 360 2.01 -5.15 -6.66
N VAL A 361 1.29 -5.28 -5.55
CA VAL A 361 -0.19 -5.27 -5.50
C VAL A 361 -0.75 -3.94 -4.98
N GLY A 362 0.07 -2.89 -4.80
CA GLY A 362 -0.41 -1.57 -4.34
C GLY A 362 -0.75 -1.49 -2.85
N GLU A 363 -1.19 -2.59 -2.27
CA GLU A 363 -1.50 -2.79 -0.85
C GLU A 363 -0.77 -4.05 -0.37
N SER A 364 0.34 -3.92 0.37
CA SER A 364 1.13 -5.07 0.85
C SER A 364 1.35 -5.05 2.36
N ASP A 365 1.20 -6.22 3.00
CA ASP A 365 1.63 -6.49 4.40
C ASP A 365 3.15 -6.61 4.51
N VAL A 366 3.81 -6.90 3.38
CA VAL A 366 5.27 -7.01 3.30
C VAL A 366 5.80 -5.60 3.08
N GLU A 367 6.65 -5.12 3.98
CA GLU A 367 7.57 -4.00 3.74
C GLU A 367 8.53 -4.37 2.59
N ARG A 368 8.01 -4.42 1.36
CA ARG A 368 8.87 -4.36 0.18
C ARG A 368 9.46 -2.95 0.14
N THR A 369 10.75 -2.90 -0.21
CA THR A 369 11.66 -1.75 -0.14
C THR A 369 10.95 -0.40 -0.13
N LEU A 370 11.33 0.46 0.84
CA LEU A 370 10.84 1.83 1.09
C LEU A 370 10.70 2.74 -0.15
N SER A 371 11.15 2.30 -1.32
CA SER A 371 11.25 2.99 -2.60
C SER A 371 10.22 2.53 -3.67
N SER A 372 9.43 1.47 -3.47
CA SER A 372 8.47 0.96 -4.47
C SER A 372 7.44 2.02 -4.91
N HIS A 373 6.91 2.78 -3.95
CA HIS A 373 5.97 3.89 -4.19
C HIS A 373 6.56 5.09 -4.93
N MET A 374 7.89 5.15 -5.14
CA MET A 374 8.55 6.14 -5.98
C MET A 374 8.62 5.70 -7.45
N ILE A 375 8.53 4.38 -7.69
CA ILE A 375 8.65 3.76 -9.01
C ILE A 375 7.28 3.42 -9.60
N VAL A 376 6.35 3.01 -8.76
CA VAL A 376 4.99 2.64 -9.14
C VAL A 376 4.00 3.51 -8.35
N HIS A 377 3.04 4.08 -9.07
CA HIS A 377 1.96 4.87 -8.51
C HIS A 377 0.63 4.15 -8.61
N ILE A 378 -0.19 4.36 -7.59
CA ILE A 378 -1.60 4.02 -7.58
C ILE A 378 -2.35 5.13 -8.32
N HIS A 379 -2.88 4.80 -9.49
CA HIS A 379 -3.85 5.62 -10.21
C HIS A 379 -5.26 5.21 -9.80
N VAL A 380 -6.21 6.13 -9.96
CA VAL A 380 -7.55 6.00 -9.42
C VAL A 380 -8.56 6.34 -10.51
N ASN A 381 -9.70 5.65 -10.56
CA ASN A 381 -10.78 6.02 -11.47
C ASN A 381 -11.34 7.41 -11.11
N LEU A 382 -11.43 8.28 -12.12
CA LEU A 382 -11.92 9.65 -11.98
C LEU A 382 -13.33 9.77 -12.55
N PRO A 383 -14.09 10.79 -12.12
CA PRO A 383 -15.34 11.15 -12.82
C PRO A 383 -15.07 11.40 -14.31
N VAL A 384 -16.01 11.05 -15.20
CA VAL A 384 -15.89 11.23 -16.66
C VAL A 384 -15.55 12.68 -17.02
N LYS A 385 -16.17 13.65 -16.34
CA LYS A 385 -15.89 15.10 -16.49
C LYS A 385 -14.43 15.49 -16.22
N ASP A 386 -13.65 14.62 -15.60
CA ASP A 386 -12.24 14.77 -15.23
C ASP A 386 -11.32 13.75 -15.92
N ASP A 387 -11.88 12.87 -16.77
CA ASP A 387 -11.11 11.92 -17.56
C ASP A 387 -10.44 12.66 -18.73
N LYS A 388 -9.12 12.49 -18.85
CA LYS A 388 -8.31 13.13 -19.91
C LYS A 388 -8.39 12.38 -21.23
N GLU A 389 -8.87 11.14 -21.23
CA GLU A 389 -9.00 10.31 -22.42
C GLU A 389 -10.32 10.61 -23.17
N VAL A 390 -11.27 11.30 -22.53
CA VAL A 390 -12.58 11.63 -23.09
C VAL A 390 -12.57 13.07 -23.63
N GLY A 391 -12.87 13.23 -24.91
CA GLY A 391 -12.90 14.55 -25.57
C GLY A 391 -14.17 15.36 -25.25
N GLU A 392 -14.12 16.68 -25.44
CA GLU A 392 -15.27 17.58 -25.15
C GLU A 392 -16.56 17.19 -25.89
N TYR A 393 -16.45 16.70 -27.12
CA TYR A 393 -17.60 16.22 -27.90
C TYR A 393 -18.23 14.97 -27.27
N GLU A 394 -17.41 14.05 -26.76
CA GLU A 394 -17.90 12.83 -26.11
C GLU A 394 -18.51 13.16 -24.74
N LEU A 395 -17.92 14.09 -23.99
CA LEU A 395 -18.50 14.62 -22.74
C LEU A 395 -19.90 15.21 -22.93
N SER A 396 -20.17 15.86 -24.09
CA SER A 396 -21.47 16.46 -24.38
C SER A 396 -22.61 15.45 -24.54
N GLN A 397 -22.28 14.16 -24.71
CA GLN A 397 -23.25 13.07 -24.85
C GLN A 397 -23.68 12.47 -23.51
N TYR A 398 -22.99 12.78 -22.41
CA TYR A 398 -23.34 12.27 -21.09
C TYR A 398 -24.32 13.20 -20.37
N SER A 399 -25.31 12.62 -19.70
CA SER A 399 -26.14 13.36 -18.76
C SER A 399 -25.35 13.82 -17.53
N GLU A 400 -25.85 14.83 -16.82
CA GLU A 400 -25.18 15.40 -15.64
C GLU A 400 -24.91 14.36 -14.55
N THR A 401 -25.78 13.36 -14.39
CA THR A 401 -25.58 12.24 -13.45
C THR A 401 -24.49 11.28 -13.92
N GLN A 402 -24.41 10.98 -15.22
CA GLN A 402 -23.37 10.12 -15.77
C GLN A 402 -21.98 10.79 -15.72
N LEU A 403 -21.90 12.12 -15.86
CA LEU A 403 -20.65 12.86 -15.73
C LEU A 403 -20.02 12.77 -14.32
N GLN A 404 -20.80 12.39 -13.31
CA GLN A 404 -20.33 12.16 -11.93
C GLN A 404 -19.84 10.73 -11.69
N LEU A 405 -20.09 9.80 -12.60
CA LEU A 405 -19.54 8.45 -12.58
C LEU A 405 -18.23 8.41 -13.37
N ASP A 406 -17.50 7.30 -13.30
CA ASP A 406 -16.42 7.03 -14.24
C ASP A 406 -16.96 6.50 -15.59
N ARG A 407 -16.07 6.31 -16.58
CA ARG A 407 -16.44 5.86 -17.93
C ARG A 407 -17.12 4.49 -17.99
N ASN A 408 -16.99 3.69 -16.93
CA ASN A 408 -17.61 2.39 -16.81
C ASN A 408 -18.90 2.43 -15.97
N GLY A 409 -19.34 3.62 -15.55
CA GLY A 409 -20.48 3.80 -14.65
C GLY A 409 -20.19 3.46 -13.19
N ILE A 410 -18.91 3.35 -12.81
CA ILE A 410 -18.49 3.04 -11.44
C ILE A 410 -18.36 4.35 -10.65
N THR A 411 -18.60 4.28 -9.34
CA THR A 411 -18.39 5.41 -8.44
C THR A 411 -16.92 5.86 -8.49
N PRO A 412 -16.61 7.16 -8.67
CA PRO A 412 -15.23 7.60 -8.71
C PRO A 412 -14.50 7.41 -7.38
N TYR A 413 -13.17 7.37 -7.49
CA TYR A 413 -12.26 7.22 -6.37
C TYR A 413 -12.34 5.89 -5.62
N THR A 414 -12.92 4.84 -6.22
CA THR A 414 -13.05 3.51 -5.58
C THR A 414 -12.14 2.46 -6.19
N GLU A 415 -11.83 2.58 -7.48
CA GLU A 415 -11.00 1.62 -8.22
C GLU A 415 -9.57 2.13 -8.35
N THR A 416 -8.61 1.22 -8.27
CA THR A 416 -7.19 1.54 -8.41
C THR A 416 -6.53 0.75 -9.53
N ILE A 417 -5.56 1.37 -10.18
CA ILE A 417 -4.71 0.71 -11.17
C ILE A 417 -3.26 1.11 -10.91
N LEU A 418 -2.36 0.15 -10.96
CA LEU A 418 -0.93 0.39 -10.80
C LEU A 418 -0.31 0.76 -12.13
N ARG A 419 0.48 1.84 -12.14
CA ARG A 419 1.28 2.27 -13.29
C ARG A 419 2.64 2.71 -12.82
N PHE A 420 3.65 2.63 -13.68
CA PHE A 420 4.92 3.30 -13.39
C PHE A 420 4.69 4.79 -13.11
N ALA A 421 5.50 5.33 -12.20
CA ALA A 421 5.38 6.70 -11.73
C ALA A 421 5.39 7.70 -12.89
N SER A 422 6.21 7.44 -13.91
CA SER A 422 6.28 8.22 -15.14
C SER A 422 6.83 7.38 -16.30
N ASN A 423 6.73 7.89 -17.53
CA ASN A 423 7.39 7.27 -18.69
C ASN A 423 8.91 7.21 -18.52
N TYR A 424 9.52 8.25 -17.93
CA TYR A 424 10.93 8.25 -17.58
C TYR A 424 11.28 7.06 -16.67
N VAL A 425 10.49 6.82 -15.62
CA VAL A 425 10.72 5.70 -14.71
C VAL A 425 10.51 4.36 -15.41
N LEU A 426 9.45 4.23 -16.23
CA LEU A 426 9.19 3.04 -17.04
C LEU A 426 10.41 2.70 -17.93
N GLU A 427 10.91 3.68 -18.68
CA GLU A 427 12.07 3.51 -19.57
C GLU A 427 13.29 3.06 -18.77
N GLN A 428 13.65 3.79 -17.71
CA GLN A 428 14.85 3.51 -16.92
C GLN A 428 14.80 2.15 -16.20
N VAL A 429 13.65 1.78 -15.64
CA VAL A 429 13.48 0.47 -14.99
C VAL A 429 13.52 -0.65 -16.02
N THR A 430 12.86 -0.47 -17.17
CA THR A 430 12.86 -1.48 -18.24
C THR A 430 14.27 -1.73 -18.75
N GLU A 431 15.04 -0.66 -19.05
CA GLU A 431 16.43 -0.75 -19.48
C GLU A 431 17.33 -1.43 -18.42
N LEU A 432 17.16 -1.07 -17.14
CA LEU A 432 17.92 -1.66 -16.05
C LEU A 432 17.65 -3.16 -15.90
N LEU A 433 16.37 -3.57 -15.91
CA LEU A 433 16.00 -4.97 -15.78
C LEU A 433 16.46 -5.77 -16.99
N GLU A 434 16.32 -5.23 -18.21
CA GLU A 434 16.85 -5.86 -19.42
C GLU A 434 18.37 -6.04 -19.36
N THR A 435 19.10 -5.03 -18.89
CA THR A 435 20.56 -5.11 -18.73
C THR A 435 20.95 -6.20 -17.73
N ARG A 436 20.29 -6.24 -16.57
CA ARG A 436 20.53 -7.28 -15.54
C ARG A 436 20.18 -8.68 -16.02
N MET A 437 19.09 -8.83 -16.76
CA MET A 437 18.71 -10.11 -17.36
C MET A 437 19.79 -10.56 -18.37
N ARG A 438 20.27 -9.66 -19.24
CA ARG A 438 21.36 -9.95 -20.17
C ARG A 438 22.66 -10.32 -19.46
N GLU A 439 23.04 -9.60 -18.41
CA GLU A 439 24.24 -9.89 -17.60
C GLU A 439 24.14 -11.26 -16.92
N ARG A 440 23.02 -11.55 -16.24
CA ARG A 440 22.78 -12.86 -15.62
C ARG A 440 22.81 -13.99 -16.64
N LEU A 441 22.18 -13.79 -17.80
CA LEU A 441 22.23 -14.75 -18.90
C LEU A 441 23.69 -14.98 -19.31
N ARG A 442 24.46 -13.93 -19.61
CA ARG A 442 25.89 -14.03 -19.98
C ARG A 442 26.73 -14.76 -18.93
N ASP A 443 26.53 -14.47 -17.64
CA ASP A 443 27.31 -15.09 -16.56
C ASP A 443 26.97 -16.57 -16.35
N GLN A 444 25.68 -16.92 -16.38
CA GLN A 444 25.24 -18.31 -16.22
C GLN A 444 25.57 -19.17 -17.45
N ILE A 445 25.53 -18.57 -18.64
CA ILE A 445 26.04 -19.11 -19.89
C ILE A 445 27.53 -19.47 -19.77
N LYS A 446 28.36 -18.54 -19.28
CA LYS A 446 29.79 -18.79 -19.04
C LYS A 446 30.02 -19.88 -18.00
N ALA A 447 29.15 -19.97 -17.00
CA ALA A 447 29.20 -20.99 -15.96
C ALA A 447 28.67 -22.37 -16.41
N GLY A 448 28.12 -22.51 -17.61
CA GLY A 448 27.60 -23.79 -18.13
C GLY A 448 26.40 -24.34 -17.36
N THR A 449 25.68 -23.51 -16.60
CA THR A 449 24.54 -23.94 -15.77
C THR A 449 23.25 -23.87 -16.59
N GLY A 450 22.85 -25.01 -17.19
CA GLY A 450 21.57 -25.11 -17.90
C GLY A 450 20.38 -25.10 -16.94
N ASN A 451 19.69 -23.96 -16.81
CA ASN A 451 18.45 -23.81 -16.04
C ASN A 451 17.27 -23.63 -17.03
N SER A 452 16.12 -24.26 -16.77
CA SER A 452 14.92 -24.08 -17.59
C SER A 452 14.44 -22.62 -17.62
N LEU A 453 14.65 -21.86 -16.55
CA LEU A 453 14.36 -20.42 -16.49
C LEU A 453 15.25 -19.59 -17.44
N LEU A 454 16.50 -20.03 -17.68
CA LEU A 454 17.42 -19.39 -18.64
C LEU A 454 16.95 -19.60 -20.08
N GLY A 455 16.42 -20.78 -20.40
CA GLY A 455 15.83 -21.06 -21.71
C GLY A 455 14.69 -20.09 -22.03
N ASN A 456 13.76 -19.94 -21.09
CA ASN A 456 12.61 -19.03 -21.24
C ASN A 456 13.04 -17.56 -21.35
N ALA A 457 14.01 -17.11 -20.54
CA ALA A 457 14.51 -15.74 -20.59
C ALA A 457 15.24 -15.44 -21.90
N PHE A 458 16.05 -16.39 -22.39
CA PHE A 458 16.71 -16.27 -23.69
C PHE A 458 15.70 -16.22 -24.83
N GLU A 459 14.69 -17.11 -24.82
CA GLU A 459 13.62 -17.14 -25.81
C GLU A 459 12.91 -15.77 -25.91
N TYR A 460 12.55 -15.19 -24.77
CA TYR A 460 11.93 -13.86 -24.71
C TYR A 460 12.82 -12.76 -25.34
N ILE A 461 14.12 -12.74 -25.01
CA ILE A 461 15.06 -11.74 -25.56
C ILE A 461 15.27 -11.96 -27.06
N ALA A 462 15.41 -13.21 -27.50
CA ALA A 462 15.58 -13.55 -28.91
C ALA A 462 14.37 -13.10 -29.74
N HIS A 463 13.14 -13.35 -29.27
CA HIS A 463 11.92 -12.83 -29.90
C HIS A 463 11.91 -11.31 -30.00
N LYS A 464 12.28 -10.61 -28.91
CA LYS A 464 12.34 -9.14 -28.91
C LYS A 464 13.36 -8.63 -29.93
N MET A 465 14.53 -9.25 -30.01
CA MET A 465 15.58 -8.86 -30.96
C MET A 465 15.16 -9.12 -32.40
N LEU A 466 14.65 -10.31 -32.72
CA LEU A 466 14.17 -10.66 -34.06
C LEU A 466 13.04 -9.71 -34.52
N ARG A 467 12.10 -9.38 -33.62
CA ARG A 467 11.01 -8.45 -33.89
C ARG A 467 11.47 -7.00 -34.11
N ASN A 468 12.51 -6.57 -33.41
CA ASN A 468 13.07 -5.22 -33.59
C ASN A 468 13.75 -5.05 -34.97
N GLY A 469 13.94 -6.14 -35.71
CA GLY A 469 14.53 -6.12 -37.04
C GLY A 469 16.06 -6.00 -37.00
N GLY A 470 16.67 -6.04 -38.19
CA GLY A 470 18.12 -6.01 -38.38
C GLY A 470 18.64 -7.23 -39.15
N ASN A 471 19.96 -7.29 -39.26
CA ASN A 471 20.67 -8.36 -39.96
C ASN A 471 21.24 -9.33 -38.92
N PHE A 472 20.98 -10.61 -39.09
CA PHE A 472 21.42 -11.66 -38.16
C PHE A 472 22.46 -12.56 -38.82
N GLU A 473 23.51 -12.89 -38.07
CA GLU A 473 24.53 -13.85 -38.50
C GLU A 473 23.97 -15.27 -38.46
N VAL A 474 24.09 -15.99 -39.57
CA VAL A 474 23.63 -17.37 -39.72
C VAL A 474 24.71 -18.22 -40.40
N ARG A 475 24.76 -19.50 -40.08
CA ARG A 475 25.57 -20.50 -40.82
C ARG A 475 24.81 -21.83 -40.95
N PRO A 476 25.05 -22.60 -42.03
CA PRO A 476 24.46 -23.93 -42.18
C PRO A 476 25.04 -24.90 -41.12
N LEU A 477 24.21 -25.87 -40.72
CA LEU A 477 24.58 -26.98 -39.84
C LEU A 477 24.72 -28.31 -40.61
N ASP A 478 23.96 -28.47 -41.69
CA ASP A 478 24.06 -29.62 -42.58
C ASP A 478 25.34 -29.51 -43.44
N GLU A 479 26.09 -30.61 -43.58
CA GLU A 479 27.14 -30.71 -44.58
C GLU A 479 26.51 -30.81 -45.96
N TYR A 480 26.42 -29.71 -46.68
CA TYR A 480 26.10 -29.78 -48.10
C TYR A 480 27.26 -30.44 -48.84
N SER A 481 27.03 -31.65 -49.33
CA SER A 481 27.91 -32.26 -50.32
C SER A 481 27.84 -31.45 -51.62
N LYS A 482 28.88 -30.66 -51.87
CA LYS A 482 29.23 -29.97 -53.13
C LYS A 482 28.47 -28.67 -53.38
N GLU A 483 29.27 -27.60 -53.47
CA GLU A 483 28.95 -26.19 -53.73
C GLU A 483 28.54 -25.39 -52.49
N ASN A 484 29.49 -24.60 -51.97
CA ASN A 484 29.24 -23.52 -51.02
C ASN A 484 28.29 -22.50 -51.66
N ILE A 485 26.98 -22.68 -51.48
CA ILE A 485 25.97 -21.74 -51.95
C ILE A 485 25.72 -20.73 -50.81
N ASP A 486 26.19 -19.50 -50.98
CA ASP A 486 25.65 -18.34 -50.25
C ASP A 486 24.20 -18.15 -50.72
N ASP A 487 23.27 -18.94 -50.16
CA ASP A 487 21.85 -18.87 -50.51
C ASP A 487 21.26 -17.56 -49.96
N PRO A 488 20.88 -16.59 -50.83
CA PRO A 488 20.34 -15.32 -50.37
C PRO A 488 19.04 -15.50 -49.58
N ALA A 489 18.26 -16.56 -49.85
CA ALA A 489 17.03 -16.84 -49.13
C ALA A 489 17.25 -17.38 -47.71
N ALA A 490 18.45 -17.90 -47.42
CA ALA A 490 18.86 -18.32 -46.08
C ALA A 490 19.30 -17.13 -45.18
N LYS A 491 19.52 -15.93 -45.75
CA LYS A 491 19.85 -14.74 -44.96
C LYS A 491 18.64 -14.29 -44.12
N VAL A 492 18.89 -13.87 -42.89
CA VAL A 492 17.85 -13.38 -41.97
C VAL A 492 18.04 -11.88 -41.79
N ASN A 493 17.36 -11.12 -42.66
CA ASN A 493 17.26 -9.66 -42.60
C ASN A 493 15.79 -9.31 -42.34
N LEU A 494 15.50 -8.79 -41.15
CA LEU A 494 14.14 -8.58 -40.68
C LEU A 494 13.80 -7.09 -40.62
N SER A 495 12.61 -6.72 -41.07
CA SER A 495 12.05 -5.39 -40.83
C SER A 495 11.50 -5.30 -39.41
N GLN A 496 11.63 -4.12 -38.79
CA GLN A 496 11.05 -3.87 -37.48
C GLN A 496 9.52 -4.06 -37.49
N GLN A 497 9.01 -4.78 -36.51
CA GLN A 497 7.57 -4.93 -36.24
C GLN A 497 7.22 -4.30 -34.89
N ASN A 498 6.37 -3.28 -34.91
CA ASN A 498 5.98 -2.55 -33.69
C ASN A 498 5.11 -3.38 -32.73
N LEU A 499 4.38 -4.36 -33.25
CA LEU A 499 3.49 -5.22 -32.47
C LEU A 499 3.91 -6.68 -32.61
N PRO A 500 3.87 -7.47 -31.51
CA PRO A 500 4.04 -8.91 -31.61
C PRO A 500 2.84 -9.53 -32.33
N LEU A 501 3.12 -10.43 -33.27
CA LEU A 501 2.12 -11.23 -33.96
C LEU A 501 2.23 -12.66 -33.45
N TYR A 502 1.07 -13.26 -33.16
CA TYR A 502 1.01 -14.60 -32.58
C TYR A 502 0.18 -15.55 -33.43
N PHE A 503 0.53 -16.83 -33.39
CA PHE A 503 -0.28 -17.90 -33.98
C PHE A 503 -0.50 -19.06 -32.99
N LYS A 504 -1.59 -19.79 -33.21
CA LYS A 504 -1.98 -21.01 -32.51
C LYS A 504 -2.31 -22.08 -33.54
N SER A 505 -2.41 -23.33 -33.12
CA SER A 505 -2.81 -24.45 -33.99
C SER A 505 -4.11 -24.18 -34.76
N SER A 506 -5.08 -23.51 -34.13
CA SER A 506 -6.38 -23.15 -34.73
C SER A 506 -6.36 -21.89 -35.60
N SER A 507 -5.26 -21.14 -35.62
CA SER A 507 -5.14 -19.87 -36.34
C SER A 507 -3.97 -19.82 -37.33
N ILE A 508 -3.41 -20.97 -37.69
CA ILE A 508 -2.32 -21.09 -38.67
C ILE A 508 -2.68 -20.39 -39.98
N ASP A 509 -3.93 -20.51 -40.45
CA ASP A 509 -4.38 -19.90 -41.70
C ASP A 509 -4.25 -18.37 -41.73
N LYS A 510 -4.21 -17.72 -40.56
CA LYS A 510 -4.08 -16.26 -40.41
C LYS A 510 -2.63 -15.75 -40.56
N ILE A 511 -1.64 -16.63 -40.58
CA ILE A 511 -0.24 -16.27 -40.77
C ILE A 511 -0.07 -15.66 -42.18
N LYS A 512 0.54 -14.47 -42.21
CA LYS A 512 0.83 -13.71 -43.43
C LYS A 512 2.30 -13.87 -43.81
N ASP A 513 2.55 -14.02 -45.10
CA ASP A 513 3.90 -14.16 -45.64
C ASP A 513 4.76 -12.94 -45.36
N GLY A 514 6.04 -13.18 -45.09
CA GLY A 514 7.04 -12.15 -44.80
C GLY A 514 6.97 -11.53 -43.40
N MET A 515 5.96 -11.87 -42.59
CA MET A 515 5.81 -11.34 -41.23
C MET A 515 6.32 -12.35 -40.18
N TYR A 516 6.98 -11.86 -39.13
CA TYR A 516 7.43 -12.65 -38.00
C TYR A 516 6.29 -12.93 -37.02
N TYR A 517 5.99 -14.22 -36.84
CA TYR A 517 4.94 -14.72 -35.95
C TYR A 517 5.55 -15.63 -34.85
N GLN A 518 5.17 -15.37 -33.60
CA GLN A 518 5.53 -16.18 -32.43
C GLN A 518 4.42 -17.19 -32.10
N ALA A 519 4.79 -18.41 -31.73
CA ALA A 519 3.83 -19.39 -31.23
C ALA A 519 3.29 -18.95 -29.87
N TRP A 520 1.96 -18.92 -29.68
CA TRP A 520 1.36 -18.53 -28.40
C TRP A 520 1.28 -19.68 -27.39
N GLU A 521 1.09 -20.92 -27.87
CA GLU A 521 0.89 -22.08 -27.01
C GLU A 521 2.23 -22.74 -26.69
N SER A 522 2.54 -22.88 -25.40
CA SER A 522 3.71 -23.63 -24.88
C SER A 522 3.71 -25.13 -25.25
N ASN A 523 2.61 -25.63 -25.85
CA ASN A 523 2.45 -26.99 -26.36
C ASN A 523 2.47 -27.08 -27.89
N PHE A 524 2.69 -25.98 -28.63
CA PHE A 524 2.89 -26.10 -30.08
C PHE A 524 4.17 -26.94 -30.32
N PRO A 525 4.18 -27.93 -31.24
CA PRO A 525 5.21 -28.96 -31.23
C PRO A 525 6.59 -28.40 -31.64
N SER A 526 7.33 -27.91 -30.65
CA SER A 526 8.72 -27.43 -30.69
C SER A 526 9.05 -26.37 -31.74
N LEU A 527 8.09 -25.54 -32.17
CA LEU A 527 8.36 -24.40 -33.05
C LEU A 527 8.00 -23.12 -32.32
N ASP A 528 8.99 -22.25 -32.13
CA ASP A 528 8.81 -21.06 -31.29
C ASP A 528 8.39 -19.85 -32.12
N SER A 529 8.87 -19.75 -33.37
CA SER A 529 8.41 -18.74 -34.32
C SER A 529 8.62 -19.12 -35.79
N VAL A 530 7.93 -18.40 -36.68
CA VAL A 530 7.95 -18.64 -38.13
C VAL A 530 7.88 -17.33 -38.92
N ILE A 531 8.43 -17.38 -40.13
CA ILE A 531 8.15 -16.43 -41.21
C ILE A 531 7.81 -17.27 -42.44
N THR A 532 6.55 -17.26 -42.86
CA THR A 532 6.12 -17.99 -44.06
C THR A 532 6.61 -17.27 -45.32
N PRO A 533 6.92 -18.00 -46.41
CA PRO A 533 6.65 -19.42 -46.63
C PRO A 533 7.80 -20.38 -46.28
N ASN A 534 8.93 -19.93 -45.70
CA ASN A 534 10.12 -20.78 -45.68
C ASN A 534 11.06 -20.68 -44.48
N LYS A 535 10.77 -19.91 -43.41
CA LYS A 535 11.65 -19.81 -42.24
C LYS A 535 10.97 -20.26 -40.98
N VAL A 536 11.68 -21.06 -40.21
CA VAL A 536 11.26 -21.59 -38.91
C VAL A 536 12.37 -21.31 -37.91
N PHE A 537 12.02 -20.86 -36.71
CA PHE A 537 12.98 -20.50 -35.68
C PHE A 537 12.67 -21.28 -34.40
N GLN A 538 13.72 -21.87 -33.84
CA GLN A 538 13.70 -22.59 -32.59
C GLN A 538 14.79 -22.06 -31.68
N MET A 539 14.40 -21.46 -30.56
CA MET A 539 15.29 -20.85 -29.59
C MET A 539 15.80 -21.90 -28.61
N THR A 540 17.11 -21.92 -28.38
CA THR A 540 17.70 -22.88 -27.46
C THR A 540 19.02 -22.44 -26.88
N ILE A 541 19.24 -22.80 -25.62
CA ILE A 541 20.53 -22.70 -24.91
C ILE A 541 21.20 -24.08 -24.74
N ALA A 542 20.57 -25.14 -25.26
CA ALA A 542 21.07 -26.50 -25.17
C ALA A 542 21.83 -26.89 -26.45
N LYS A 543 23.00 -27.52 -26.29
CA LYS A 543 23.80 -28.07 -27.41
C LYS A 543 23.04 -29.14 -28.23
N HIS A 544 22.06 -29.79 -27.61
CA HIS A 544 21.22 -30.80 -28.23
C HIS A 544 19.76 -30.40 -28.05
N HIS A 545 19.06 -30.13 -29.15
CA HIS A 545 17.66 -29.75 -29.19
C HIS A 545 16.98 -30.37 -30.42
N PRO A 546 16.42 -31.59 -30.31
CA PRO A 546 15.88 -32.31 -31.45
C PRO A 546 14.62 -31.67 -32.04
N ILE A 547 14.42 -31.84 -33.35
CA ILE A 547 13.30 -31.27 -34.10
C ILE A 547 12.08 -32.20 -34.01
N LYS A 548 10.98 -31.75 -33.39
CA LYS A 548 9.72 -32.52 -33.38
C LYS A 548 8.98 -32.30 -34.70
N MET A 549 8.91 -33.35 -35.53
CA MET A 549 8.33 -33.25 -36.89
C MET A 549 6.85 -32.82 -36.94
N ASN A 550 6.10 -32.93 -35.84
CA ASN A 550 4.69 -32.58 -35.82
C ASN A 550 4.44 -31.09 -36.03
N GLY A 551 5.35 -30.21 -35.57
CA GLY A 551 5.21 -28.77 -35.78
C GLY A 551 5.34 -28.41 -37.25
N LEU A 552 6.32 -29.02 -37.93
CA LEU A 552 6.51 -28.87 -39.38
C LEU A 552 5.30 -29.38 -40.17
N LYS A 553 4.75 -30.55 -39.79
CA LYS A 553 3.54 -31.10 -40.42
C LYS A 553 2.33 -30.17 -40.29
N ALA A 554 2.16 -29.50 -39.15
CA ALA A 554 1.07 -28.56 -38.94
C ALA A 554 1.15 -27.32 -39.86
N LEU A 555 2.36 -26.94 -40.26
CA LEU A 555 2.60 -25.78 -41.13
C LEU A 555 2.81 -26.14 -42.61
N CYS A 556 2.69 -27.42 -42.98
CA CYS A 556 3.01 -27.91 -44.32
C CYS A 556 2.30 -27.10 -45.44
N ASN A 557 1.02 -26.79 -45.28
CA ASN A 557 0.26 -26.01 -46.27
C ASN A 557 0.77 -24.56 -46.40
N LYS A 558 1.29 -23.97 -45.32
CA LYS A 558 1.90 -22.63 -45.34
C LYS A 558 3.29 -22.61 -45.97
N PHE A 559 3.89 -23.79 -46.14
CA PHE A 559 5.15 -23.98 -46.83
C PHE A 559 4.96 -24.56 -48.24
N GLY A 560 3.78 -24.40 -48.85
CA GLY A 560 3.51 -24.85 -50.23
C GLY A 560 3.08 -26.32 -50.37
N ASP A 561 2.68 -26.97 -49.27
CA ASP A 561 2.26 -28.39 -49.20
C ASP A 561 3.40 -29.38 -49.56
N LYS A 562 3.13 -30.68 -49.55
CA LYS A 562 4.11 -31.76 -49.73
C LYS A 562 4.74 -31.79 -51.13
N SER A 563 4.09 -31.19 -52.13
CA SER A 563 4.57 -31.15 -53.52
C SER A 563 5.45 -29.93 -53.84
N ALA A 564 5.53 -28.95 -52.94
CA ALA A 564 6.42 -27.79 -53.11
C ALA A 564 7.89 -28.20 -53.18
N LYS A 565 8.68 -27.42 -53.92
CA LYS A 565 10.11 -27.64 -54.13
C LYS A 565 10.98 -26.65 -53.37
N GLU A 566 10.36 -25.61 -52.82
CA GLU A 566 11.02 -24.56 -52.06
C GLU A 566 11.57 -25.13 -50.75
N LEU A 567 12.81 -24.73 -50.45
CA LEU A 567 13.50 -25.08 -49.22
C LEU A 567 12.84 -24.42 -48.02
N ILE A 568 12.94 -25.08 -46.86
CA ILE A 568 12.52 -24.60 -45.55
C ILE A 568 13.77 -24.48 -44.70
N TYR A 569 14.10 -23.25 -44.29
CA TYR A 569 15.24 -22.97 -43.44
C TYR A 569 14.82 -23.05 -41.98
N TYR A 570 15.41 -24.01 -41.26
CA TYR A 570 15.17 -24.26 -39.85
C TYR A 570 16.33 -23.68 -39.03
N TYR A 571 16.10 -22.54 -38.39
CA TYR A 571 17.10 -21.84 -37.61
C TYR A 571 17.04 -22.23 -36.14
N PHE A 572 18.12 -22.82 -35.64
CA PHE A 572 18.44 -22.85 -34.22
C PHE A 572 18.94 -21.47 -33.80
N VAL A 573 18.11 -20.73 -33.08
CA VAL A 573 18.45 -19.41 -32.55
C VAL A 573 19.18 -19.63 -31.23
N VAL A 574 20.48 -19.32 -31.21
CA VAL A 574 21.35 -19.63 -30.08
C VAL A 574 22.13 -18.39 -29.63
N PRO A 575 22.52 -18.32 -28.35
CA PRO A 575 23.44 -17.31 -27.86
C PRO A 575 24.84 -17.46 -28.51
N GLU A 576 25.57 -16.34 -28.61
CA GLU A 576 26.85 -16.23 -29.32
C GLU A 576 27.88 -17.34 -29.00
N TYR A 577 28.01 -17.73 -27.72
CA TYR A 577 28.98 -18.76 -27.32
C TYR A 577 28.68 -20.17 -27.85
N LEU A 578 27.43 -20.47 -28.23
CA LEU A 578 27.07 -21.77 -28.83
C LEU A 578 27.21 -21.75 -30.35
N TYR A 579 27.26 -20.56 -30.95
CA TYR A 579 27.09 -20.40 -32.39
C TYR A 579 28.12 -21.18 -33.20
N ASP A 580 29.41 -21.09 -32.88
CA ASP A 580 30.47 -21.76 -33.66
C ASP A 580 30.47 -23.28 -33.47
N ASP A 581 30.11 -23.74 -32.27
CA ASP A 581 30.15 -25.16 -31.90
C ASP A 581 28.83 -25.91 -32.14
N TYR A 582 27.72 -25.22 -32.43
CA TYR A 582 26.42 -25.86 -32.62
C TYR A 582 26.44 -26.88 -33.76
N LYS A 583 25.81 -28.03 -33.57
CA LYS A 583 25.81 -29.15 -34.53
C LYS A 583 24.41 -29.43 -35.05
N VAL A 584 24.35 -30.17 -36.14
CA VAL A 584 23.10 -30.70 -36.71
C VAL A 584 22.30 -31.48 -35.66
N GLN A 585 20.99 -31.30 -35.66
CA GLN A 585 20.06 -31.91 -34.72
C GLN A 585 19.25 -33.01 -35.40
N LYS A 586 18.82 -34.01 -34.62
CA LYS A 586 18.02 -35.12 -35.12
C LYS A 586 16.53 -34.76 -35.19
N PHE A 587 15.81 -35.41 -36.11
CA PHE A 587 14.35 -35.42 -36.14
C PHE A 587 13.78 -36.47 -35.18
N VAL A 588 12.78 -36.09 -34.39
CA VAL A 588 12.11 -36.96 -33.42
C VAL A 588 10.59 -36.95 -33.58
N THR A 589 9.97 -38.02 -33.09
CA THR A 589 8.50 -38.15 -32.98
C THR A 589 7.94 -37.32 -31.81
N SER A 590 6.62 -37.20 -31.69
CA SER A 590 5.97 -36.51 -30.56
C SER A 590 6.26 -37.14 -29.20
N LYS A 591 6.72 -38.39 -29.16
CA LYS A 591 7.16 -39.11 -27.96
C LYS A 591 8.67 -39.02 -27.73
N GLU A 592 9.36 -38.09 -28.39
CA GLU A 592 10.81 -37.83 -28.28
C GLU A 592 11.70 -39.04 -28.59
N LYS A 593 11.16 -40.00 -29.36
CA LYS A 593 11.95 -41.11 -29.92
C LYS A 593 12.48 -40.70 -31.28
N ASP A 594 13.74 -41.05 -31.57
CA ASP A 594 14.38 -40.92 -32.87
C ASP A 594 13.43 -41.39 -33.98
N ALA A 595 13.23 -40.54 -34.99
CA ALA A 595 12.34 -40.83 -36.09
C ALA A 595 12.92 -41.96 -36.94
N LYS A 596 12.25 -43.11 -36.96
CA LYS A 596 12.63 -44.24 -37.84
C LYS A 596 12.26 -44.02 -39.30
N ILE A 597 11.28 -43.14 -39.57
CA ILE A 597 10.77 -42.79 -40.90
C ILE A 597 10.54 -41.29 -40.91
N ILE A 598 11.27 -40.56 -41.76
CA ILE A 598 11.11 -39.12 -42.00
C ILE A 598 10.34 -38.99 -43.32
N PRO A 599 9.24 -38.20 -43.38
CA PRO A 599 8.56 -37.93 -44.64
C PRO A 599 9.51 -37.28 -45.65
N ASN A 600 9.54 -37.75 -46.91
CA ASN A 600 10.45 -37.25 -47.94
C ASN A 600 10.47 -35.72 -48.06
N TRP A 601 9.30 -35.07 -48.00
CA TRP A 601 9.23 -33.60 -48.07
C TRP A 601 9.93 -32.90 -46.89
N ILE A 602 10.02 -33.53 -45.72
CA ILE A 602 10.81 -33.00 -44.58
C ILE A 602 12.29 -33.25 -44.83
N ASP A 603 12.63 -34.47 -45.23
CA ASP A 603 14.01 -34.92 -45.46
C ASP A 603 14.71 -34.13 -46.59
N GLU A 604 13.98 -33.83 -47.66
CA GLU A 604 14.52 -33.18 -48.88
C GLU A 604 14.51 -31.65 -48.80
N ARG A 605 13.65 -31.06 -47.95
CA ARG A 605 13.39 -29.61 -47.98
C ARG A 605 13.79 -28.88 -46.71
N VAL A 606 13.91 -29.54 -45.57
CA VAL A 606 14.21 -28.87 -44.30
C VAL A 606 15.72 -28.85 -44.08
N PHE A 607 16.30 -27.65 -44.13
CA PHE A 607 17.72 -27.43 -43.95
C PHE A 607 18.01 -26.69 -42.64
N GLN A 608 18.96 -27.21 -41.88
CA GLN A 608 19.29 -26.72 -40.55
C GLN A 608 20.35 -25.64 -40.62
N TYR A 609 20.04 -24.51 -39.98
CA TYR A 609 20.93 -23.38 -39.79
C TYR A 609 21.04 -23.07 -38.31
N VAL A 610 22.11 -22.43 -37.91
CA VAL A 610 22.21 -21.78 -36.60
C VAL A 610 22.26 -20.26 -36.80
N LEU A 611 21.51 -19.54 -35.97
CA LEU A 611 21.41 -18.09 -35.96
C LEU A 611 21.96 -17.54 -34.64
N LYS A 612 22.86 -16.55 -34.73
CA LYS A 612 23.53 -15.93 -33.59
C LYS A 612 22.68 -14.83 -32.96
N ILE A 613 22.45 -14.91 -31.65
CA ILE A 613 21.97 -13.80 -30.83
C ILE A 613 23.12 -13.27 -29.98
N LYS A 614 23.47 -12.02 -30.24
CA LYS A 614 24.43 -11.23 -29.44
C LYS A 614 23.67 -10.57 -28.28
N LEU A 615 23.66 -11.25 -27.13
CA LEU A 615 23.02 -10.77 -25.89
C LEU A 615 23.66 -9.49 -25.39
#